data_AF-A0A5M6IHX1-F1
#
_entry.id   AF-A0A5M6IHX1-F1
#
_cell.length_a   1.000
_cell.length_b   1.000
_cell.length_c   1.000
_cell.angle_alpha   90.00
_cell.angle_beta   90.00
_cell.angle_gamma   90.00
#
_symmetry.space_group_name_H-M   'P 1'
#
loop_
_entity.id
_entity.type
_entity.pdbx_description
1 polymer ?
#
loop_
_entity_poly.entity_id
_entity_poly.type
_entity_poly.pdbx_seq_one_letter_code
_entity_poly.pdbx_strand_id
1 'polypeptide(L)' 'MFDAASPVLSHAHPTADTGTGFLHSVETAGAVDGPGLRFIFFTSGCLFRCLYCHNPDTWKLHNGRAVTL' A
#
# COMPACT_ATOMS: atom_id res chain seq x y z
N MET A 1 39.51 -10.65 2.45
CA MET A 1 39.54 -10.30 1.02
C MET A 1 38.17 -10.67 0.46
N PHE A 2 37.19 -9.81 0.29
CA PHE A 2 37.16 -8.38 0.04
C PHE A 2 36.27 -7.66 1.06
N ASP A 3 36.73 -6.48 1.44
CA ASP A 3 36.06 -5.48 2.26
C ASP A 3 35.20 -4.60 1.35
N ALA A 4 33.97 -4.28 1.75
CA ALA A 4 33.27 -3.05 1.36
C ALA A 4 31.96 -2.97 2.15
N ALA A 5 31.90 -2.00 3.07
CA ALA A 5 30.68 -1.40 3.57
C ALA A 5 29.63 -1.27 2.45
N SER A 6 28.58 -2.09 2.48
CA SER A 6 27.42 -1.82 1.64
C SER A 6 26.77 -0.56 2.21
N PRO A 7 26.72 0.55 1.46
CA PRO A 7 26.00 1.71 1.90
C PRO A 7 24.55 1.28 1.88
N VAL A 8 23.93 1.17 3.06
CA VAL A 8 22.48 1.29 3.11
C VAL A 8 22.21 2.75 2.72
N LEU A 9 22.16 3.00 1.42
CA LEU A 9 21.63 4.21 0.80
C LEU A 9 20.34 4.52 1.57
N SER A 10 20.27 5.60 2.34
CA SER A 10 20.21 6.96 1.81
C SER A 10 19.37 7.03 0.54
N HIS A 11 18.15 6.49 0.60
CA HIS A 11 17.05 7.02 -0.19
C HIS A 11 15.95 7.48 0.78
N ALA A 12 16.22 8.54 1.54
CA ALA A 12 15.18 9.54 1.66
C ALA A 12 14.83 9.89 0.21
N HIS A 13 13.61 9.63 -0.26
CA HIS A 13 13.19 10.13 -1.56
C HIS A 13 12.92 11.63 -1.39
N PRO A 14 13.82 12.54 -1.80
CA PRO A 14 13.67 13.95 -1.53
C PRO A 14 13.18 14.61 -2.81
N THR A 15 11.91 14.41 -3.17
CA THR A 15 11.16 15.29 -4.06
C THR A 15 9.66 15.01 -3.93
N ALA A 16 8.91 15.99 -3.41
CA ALA A 16 7.51 16.27 -3.71
C ALA A 16 6.57 15.08 -3.95
N ASP A 17 5.83 14.66 -2.91
CA ASP A 17 4.53 14.06 -3.18
C ASP A 17 3.48 15.11 -2.88
N THR A 18 2.69 15.46 -3.89
CA THR A 18 1.48 16.26 -3.75
C THR A 18 0.45 15.42 -2.98
N GLY A 19 0.72 15.04 -1.73
CA GLY A 19 -0.15 14.24 -0.87
C GLY A 19 -0.94 13.13 -1.60
N THR A 20 -0.39 12.46 -2.61
CA THR A 20 -1.17 11.62 -3.52
C THR A 20 -0.98 10.14 -3.16
N GLY A 21 -2.07 9.47 -2.76
CA GLY A 21 -2.11 8.03 -2.53
C GLY A 21 -2.90 7.28 -3.60
N PHE A 22 -2.81 5.94 -3.61
CA PHE A 22 -3.57 5.09 -4.54
C PHE A 22 -4.59 4.22 -3.79
N LEU A 23 -5.87 4.39 -4.15
CA LEU A 23 -7.01 3.69 -3.57
C LEU A 23 -7.49 2.60 -4.54
N HIS A 24 -7.45 1.34 -4.11
CA HIS A 24 -7.89 0.20 -4.92
C HIS A 24 -9.42 0.15 -5.02
N SER A 25 -10.10 0.12 -3.86
CA SER A 25 -11.56 0.01 -3.79
C SER A 25 -12.12 0.62 -2.51
N VAL A 26 -13.44 0.80 -2.49
CA VAL A 26 -14.20 1.33 -1.35
C VAL A 26 -15.36 0.39 -1.07
N GLU A 27 -15.56 0.05 0.20
CA GLU A 27 -16.71 -0.71 0.67
C GLU A 27 -17.49 0.11 1.70
N THR A 28 -18.77 0.38 1.43
CA THR A 28 -19.54 1.36 2.20
C THR A 28 -20.27 0.75 3.41
N ALA A 29 -20.36 -0.57 3.48
CA ALA A 29 -21.20 -1.31 4.41
C ALA A 29 -20.54 -2.62 4.88
N GLY A 30 -19.24 -2.59 5.17
CA GLY A 30 -18.48 -3.75 5.62
C GLY A 30 -18.89 -4.18 7.03
N ALA A 31 -19.34 -5.41 7.18
CA ALA A 31 -19.79 -5.99 8.46
C ALA A 31 -18.87 -7.10 8.99
N VAL A 32 -17.85 -7.50 8.21
CA VAL A 32 -16.92 -8.59 8.54
C VAL A 32 -15.50 -8.11 8.85
N ASP A 33 -15.22 -6.81 8.71
CA ASP A 33 -13.91 -6.20 8.93
C ASP A 33 -13.79 -5.53 10.31
N GLY A 34 -14.53 -6.05 11.28
CA GLY A 34 -14.58 -5.64 12.68
C GLY A 34 -16.00 -5.31 13.16
N PRO A 35 -16.17 -4.91 14.44
CA PRO A 35 -17.49 -4.66 15.00
C PRO A 35 -18.23 -3.52 14.31
N GLY A 36 -19.55 -3.70 14.13
CA GLY A 36 -20.46 -2.71 13.54
C GLY A 36 -20.42 -2.66 12.01
N LEU A 37 -21.04 -1.62 11.45
CA LEU A 37 -20.97 -1.31 10.02
C LEU A 37 -19.81 -0.35 9.75
N ARG A 38 -19.01 -0.63 8.72
CA ARG A 38 -17.80 0.13 8.41
C ARG A 38 -17.80 0.64 6.98
N PHE A 39 -17.25 1.84 6.82
CA PHE A 39 -16.84 2.39 5.54
C PHE A 39 -15.33 2.16 5.40
N ILE A 40 -14.93 1.34 4.43
CA ILE A 40 -13.59 0.78 4.32
C ILE A 40 -12.95 1.28 3.02
N PHE A 41 -11.69 1.69 3.14
CA PHE A 41 -10.83 2.06 2.03
C PHE A 41 -9.73 1.01 1.88
N PHE A 42 -9.72 0.26 0.78
CA PHE A 42 -8.62 -0.63 0.45
C PHE A 42 -7.57 0.13 -0.37
N THR A 43 -6.37 0.29 0.16
CA THR A 43 -5.27 0.99 -0.53
C THR A 43 -4.52 0.04 -1.47
N SER A 44 -3.78 0.63 -2.43
CA SER A 44 -2.91 -0.12 -3.33
C SER A 44 -1.52 -0.28 -2.72
N GLY A 45 -0.94 -1.47 -2.88
CA GLY A 45 0.40 -1.83 -2.42
C GLY A 45 0.40 -2.80 -1.23
N CYS A 46 1.00 -3.96 -1.44
CA CYS A 46 1.36 -4.88 -0.35
C CYS A 46 2.67 -5.58 -0.73
N LEU A 47 3.69 -5.46 0.13
CA LEU A 47 5.01 -6.07 -0.10
C LEU A 47 5.05 -7.55 0.27
N PHE A 48 4.00 -8.06 0.94
CA PHE A 48 3.86 -9.48 1.20
C PHE A 48 3.23 -10.24 0.02
N ARG A 49 3.51 -11.54 -0.02
CA ARG A 49 3.04 -12.49 -1.03
C ARG A 49 2.44 -13.72 -0.35
N CYS A 50 1.46 -13.48 0.51
CA CYS A 50 0.79 -14.53 1.27
C CYS A 50 0.19 -15.57 0.32
N LEU A 51 0.36 -16.86 0.62
CA LEU A 51 -0.15 -17.97 -0.19
C LEU A 51 -1.69 -17.92 -0.35
N TYR A 52 -2.38 -17.43 0.67
CA TYR A 52 -3.83 -17.26 0.74
C TYR A 52 -4.22 -15.79 0.90
N CYS A 53 -3.57 -14.91 0.13
CA CYS A 53 -3.96 -13.50 0.12
C CYS A 53 -5.41 -13.37 -0.37
N HIS A 54 -6.25 -12.72 0.44
CA HIS A 54 -7.65 -12.46 0.08
C HIS A 54 -7.76 -11.41 -1.04
N ASN A 55 -6.78 -10.51 -1.16
CA ASN A 55 -6.77 -9.39 -2.09
C ASN A 55 -5.44 -9.33 -2.86
N PRO A 56 -5.08 -10.35 -3.67
CA PRO A 56 -3.79 -10.40 -4.37
C PRO A 56 -3.65 -9.33 -5.47
N ASP A 57 -4.77 -8.80 -5.94
CA ASP A 57 -4.88 -7.67 -6.86
C ASP A 57 -4.33 -6.34 -6.28
N THR A 58 -4.33 -6.19 -4.96
CA THR A 58 -3.80 -4.99 -4.26
C THR A 58 -2.27 -4.94 -4.21
N TRP A 59 -1.56 -5.98 -4.63
CA TRP A 59 -0.12 -6.11 -4.44
C TRP A 59 0.74 -5.02 -5.10
N LYS A 60 0.27 -4.43 -6.19
CA LYS A 60 1.01 -3.42 -6.96
C LYS A 60 0.77 -2.04 -6.36
N LEU A 61 1.85 -1.30 -6.03
CA LEU A 61 1.80 -0.01 -5.31
C LEU A 61 0.93 1.07 -5.99
N HIS A 62 0.75 1.00 -7.31
CA HIS A 62 0.03 2.02 -8.08
C HIS A 62 -1.19 1.45 -8.83
N ASN A 63 -1.67 0.26 -8.43
CA ASN A 63 -2.84 -0.37 -9.04
C ASN A 63 -4.15 0.05 -8.36
N GLY A 64 -4.52 1.32 -8.57
CA GLY A 64 -5.74 1.92 -8.01
C GLY A 64 -5.94 3.35 -8.51
N ARG A 65 -6.98 4.01 -8.00
CA ARG A 65 -7.28 5.42 -8.27
C ARG A 65 -6.32 6.31 -7.49
N ALA A 66 -5.61 7.22 -8.16
CA ALA A 66 -4.85 8.27 -7.50
C ALA A 66 -5.80 9.23 -6.76
N VAL A 67 -5.51 9.54 -5.50
CA VAL A 67 -6.30 10.39 -4.61
C VAL A 67 -5.37 11.34 -3.89
N THR A 68 -5.68 12.63 -3.89
CA THR A 68 -4.95 13.67 -3.15
C THR A 68 -5.53 13.89 -1.76
N LEU A 69 -4.67 14.15 -0.77
CA LEU A 69 -5.03 14.61 0.58
C LEU A 69 -5.38 16.10 0.62
#